data_AF-A0AAN6LFG9-F1
#
_entry.id   AF-A0AAN6LFG9-F1
#
_cell.length_a   1.000
_cell.length_b   1.000
_cell.length_c   1.000
_cell.angle_alpha   90.00
_cell.angle_beta   90.00
_cell.angle_gamma   90.00
#
_symmetry.space_group_name_H-M   'P 1'
#
loop_
_entity.id
_entity.type
_entity.pdbx_description
1 polymer ?
#
loop_
_entity_poly.entity_id
_entity_poly.type
_entity_poly.pdbx_seq_one_letter_code
_entity_poly.pdbx_strand_id
1 'polypeptide(L)'
;MSTTQPYTYTPPPLPPPFTTSPAHLLAQGAEARLYKTHYLTPSIPAALKVRPSKPYRHPILDRRLSRQRILQEARCLVKLAREEVPVPGVLGLDVEGGGDGDGDGDVNNESGSGSGWAAWLLMEWVEGVVVRQVVDQWEKWLKAQRQQQQQQQGGDYSIDSNAEEQIKKSEEEVCALLRNIGRAVGAMHKAGIVHGDLTTSNLILRPAHAIAIEKEKEANQLPAPVSEDLPASTSILQDAEMITSTDRPEMDGEVVLIDFGLAGQSVQDEDRAVDLYVLERAFGSSHPRTEPFFEEVIRGYAESYRGAKVVLKKLEQVRMRGRKRSMIG
;
A
#
# COMPACT_ATOMS: atom_id res chain seq x y z
N MET A 1 36.11 7.06 -22.21
CA MET A 1 34.72 7.29 -21.75
C MET A 1 34.29 6.04 -21.01
N SER A 2 34.35 6.08 -19.67
CA SER A 2 34.07 4.91 -18.83
C SER A 2 32.57 4.81 -18.60
N THR A 3 31.96 3.77 -19.14
CA THR A 3 30.55 3.46 -19.02
C THR A 3 30.26 3.09 -17.55
N THR A 4 29.62 3.99 -16.81
CA THR A 4 29.12 3.73 -15.46
C THR A 4 28.06 2.63 -15.55
N GLN A 5 28.39 1.42 -15.13
CA GLN A 5 27.39 0.39 -14.92
C GLN A 5 26.40 0.85 -13.84
N PRO A 6 25.09 0.62 -13.99
CA PRO A 6 24.13 0.91 -12.94
C PRO A 6 24.47 -0.01 -11.76
N TYR A 7 24.87 0.58 -10.62
CA TYR A 7 25.06 -0.15 -9.38
C TYR A 7 23.74 -0.84 -9.01
N THR A 8 23.60 -2.11 -9.34
CA THR A 8 22.55 -2.99 -8.85
C THR A 8 22.84 -3.23 -7.37
N TYR A 9 22.20 -2.44 -6.51
CA TYR A 9 22.29 -2.66 -5.07
C TYR A 9 21.52 -3.94 -4.74
N THR A 10 22.26 -5.02 -4.58
CA THR A 10 21.79 -6.24 -3.93
C THR A 10 21.79 -5.96 -2.42
N PRO A 11 20.66 -6.08 -1.72
CA PRO A 11 20.67 -5.95 -0.28
C PRO A 11 21.56 -7.07 0.28
N PRO A 12 22.38 -6.79 1.30
CA PRO A 12 23.12 -7.84 1.98
C PRO A 12 22.15 -8.91 2.53
N PRO A 13 22.57 -10.18 2.65
CA PRO A 13 21.71 -11.25 3.16
C PRO A 13 21.26 -10.91 4.58
N LEU A 14 19.95 -10.94 4.86
CA LEU A 14 19.39 -10.59 6.18
C LEU A 14 20.20 -11.26 7.30
N PRO A 15 20.49 -10.56 8.43
CA PRO A 15 21.28 -11.16 9.50
C PRO A 15 20.55 -12.42 10.02
N PRO A 16 21.27 -13.48 10.41
CA PRO A 16 20.64 -14.61 11.10
C PRO A 16 19.77 -14.10 12.27
N PRO A 17 18.53 -14.61 12.47
CA PRO A 17 17.94 -15.83 11.88
C PRO A 17 17.12 -15.62 10.59
N PHE A 18 17.15 -14.43 10.00
CA PHE A 18 16.30 -14.08 8.86
C PHE A 18 16.91 -14.65 7.56
N THR A 19 16.47 -15.86 7.15
CA THR A 19 16.63 -16.54 5.83
C THR A 19 17.85 -16.22 4.94
N THR A 20 18.50 -17.29 4.44
CA THR A 20 19.58 -17.23 3.43
C THR A 20 19.11 -17.06 1.97
N SER A 21 17.80 -17.07 1.69
CA SER A 21 17.26 -16.91 0.33
C SER A 21 17.44 -15.48 -0.20
N PRO A 22 17.82 -15.30 -1.48
CA PRO A 22 18.05 -13.97 -2.05
C PRO A 22 16.76 -13.15 -2.09
N ALA A 23 16.83 -11.91 -1.61
CA ALA A 23 15.70 -10.99 -1.66
C ALA A 23 15.49 -10.46 -3.08
N HIS A 24 14.25 -10.49 -3.58
CA HIS A 24 13.90 -10.03 -4.93
C HIS A 24 13.40 -8.57 -4.88
N LEU A 25 14.07 -7.66 -5.59
CA LEU A 25 13.67 -6.24 -5.64
C LEU A 25 12.34 -6.09 -6.38
N LEU A 26 11.35 -5.53 -5.70
CA LEU A 26 10.02 -5.26 -6.26
C LEU A 26 9.89 -3.84 -6.77
N ALA A 27 10.29 -2.89 -5.93
CA ALA A 27 10.10 -1.48 -6.21
C ALA A 27 11.27 -0.67 -5.67
N GLN A 28 11.67 0.35 -6.43
CA GLN A 28 12.66 1.33 -6.01
C GLN A 28 12.06 2.73 -6.11
N GLY A 29 11.76 3.30 -4.95
CA GLY A 29 11.33 4.69 -4.82
C GLY A 29 12.51 5.63 -4.54
N ALA A 30 12.22 6.93 -4.49
CA ALA A 30 13.19 7.94 -4.09
C ALA A 30 13.67 7.74 -2.64
N GLU A 31 12.83 7.17 -1.76
CA GLU A 31 13.11 7.06 -0.33
C GLU A 31 13.47 5.65 0.16
N ALA A 32 12.97 4.61 -0.50
CA ALA A 32 13.09 3.24 -0.05
C ALA A 32 13.16 2.26 -1.23
N ARG A 33 13.72 1.07 -0.96
CA ARG A 33 13.69 -0.10 -1.82
C ARG A 33 12.87 -1.18 -1.14
N LEU A 34 11.94 -1.78 -1.85
CA LEU A 34 11.08 -2.85 -1.35
C LEU A 34 11.51 -4.18 -1.97
N TYR A 35 11.67 -5.20 -1.14
CA TYR A 35 12.05 -6.54 -1.57
C TYR A 35 11.05 -7.58 -1.07
N LYS A 36 10.80 -8.63 -1.85
CA LYS A 36 10.18 -9.87 -1.37
C LYS A 36 11.25 -10.78 -0.80
N THR A 37 10.99 -11.31 0.40
CA THR A 37 11.85 -12.27 1.10
C THR A 37 10.97 -13.21 1.91
N HIS A 38 11.56 -13.94 2.86
CA HIS A 38 10.85 -14.81 3.78
C HIS A 38 11.17 -14.44 5.23
N TYR A 39 10.39 -14.95 6.19
CA TYR A 39 10.61 -14.74 7.61
C TYR A 39 10.82 -16.07 8.32
N LEU A 40 12.03 -16.29 8.84
CA LEU A 40 12.52 -17.50 9.52
C LEU A 40 12.52 -18.78 8.66
N THR A 41 11.44 -19.08 7.94
CA THR A 41 11.28 -20.24 7.05
C THR A 41 10.95 -19.79 5.63
N PRO A 42 11.32 -20.56 4.58
CA PRO A 42 10.96 -20.25 3.20
C PRO A 42 9.45 -20.25 2.90
N SER A 43 8.63 -20.74 3.82
CA SER A 43 7.19 -20.84 3.66
C SER A 43 6.41 -19.60 4.12
N ILE A 44 7.06 -18.68 4.84
CA ILE A 44 6.43 -17.47 5.36
C ILE A 44 6.95 -16.28 4.55
N PRO A 45 6.23 -15.79 3.53
CA PRO A 45 6.66 -14.64 2.76
C PRO A 45 6.65 -13.36 3.61
N ALA A 46 7.60 -12.47 3.33
CA ALA A 46 7.76 -11.19 4.01
C ALA A 46 8.18 -10.09 3.03
N ALA A 47 7.83 -8.84 3.36
CA ALA A 47 8.27 -7.66 2.65
C ALA A 47 9.38 -6.94 3.43
N LEU A 48 10.54 -6.75 2.80
CA LEU A 48 11.67 -6.02 3.37
C LEU A 48 11.77 -4.64 2.74
N LYS A 49 11.54 -3.60 3.54
CA LYS A 49 11.69 -2.20 3.15
C LYS A 49 13.01 -1.66 3.66
N VAL A 50 13.94 -1.38 2.75
CA VAL A 50 15.26 -0.82 3.05
C VAL A 50 15.27 0.67 2.70
N ARG A 51 15.88 1.51 3.55
CA ARG A 51 16.08 2.94 3.30
C ARG A 51 17.57 3.25 3.13
N PRO A 52 18.12 3.15 1.89
CA PRO A 52 19.52 3.43 1.62
C PRO A 52 19.92 4.85 1.97
N SER A 53 21.15 5.02 2.47
CA SER A 53 21.70 6.34 2.76
C SER A 53 21.74 7.21 1.50
N LYS A 54 21.50 8.51 1.69
CA LYS A 54 21.49 9.49 0.61
C LYS A 54 22.78 10.33 0.64
N PRO A 55 23.70 10.17 -0.34
CA PRO A 55 25.01 10.83 -0.32
C PRO A 55 24.93 12.37 -0.28
N TYR A 56 23.82 12.94 -0.71
CA TYR A 56 23.58 14.38 -0.69
C TYR A 56 23.16 14.93 0.69
N ARG A 57 22.83 14.06 1.66
CA ARG A 57 22.49 14.47 3.03
C ARG A 57 23.72 14.32 3.93
N HIS A 58 23.87 15.23 4.87
CA HIS A 58 24.89 15.09 5.91
C HIS A 58 24.66 13.76 6.69
N PRO A 59 25.69 12.93 6.93
CA PRO A 59 25.52 11.59 7.52
C PRO A 59 24.70 11.56 8.81
N ILE A 60 24.95 12.52 9.73
CA ILE A 60 24.18 12.65 10.99
C ILE A 60 22.70 12.93 10.73
N LEU A 61 22.38 13.82 9.78
CA LEU A 61 20.99 14.14 9.45
C LEU A 61 20.30 12.98 8.76
N ASP A 62 21.00 12.29 7.86
CA ASP A 62 20.46 11.12 7.17
C ASP A 62 20.15 9.97 8.14
N ARG A 63 21.10 9.64 9.05
CA ARG A 63 20.89 8.64 10.10
C ARG A 63 19.68 9.01 10.98
N ARG A 64 19.58 10.28 11.40
CA ARG A 64 18.45 10.77 12.20
C ARG A 64 17.11 10.65 11.48
N LEU A 65 17.03 11.08 10.21
CA LEU A 65 15.81 11.03 9.41
C LEU A 65 15.37 9.58 9.12
N SER A 66 16.31 8.72 8.75
CA SER A 66 16.03 7.30 8.48
C SER A 66 15.54 6.58 9.73
N ARG A 67 16.22 6.79 10.87
CA ARG A 67 15.79 6.28 12.19
C ARG A 67 14.38 6.75 12.55
N GLN A 68 14.12 8.05 12.44
CA GLN A 68 12.81 8.61 12.77
C GLN A 68 11.71 8.00 11.90
N ARG A 69 11.92 7.87 10.59
CA ARG A 69 10.91 7.34 9.66
C ARG A 69 10.62 5.86 9.89
N ILE A 70 11.64 5.02 10.08
CA ILE A 70 11.43 3.59 10.34
C ILE A 70 10.71 3.36 11.67
N LEU A 71 11.13 4.07 12.73
CA LEU A 71 10.47 3.96 14.03
C LEU A 71 9.03 4.46 13.97
N GLN A 72 8.78 5.56 13.26
CA GLN A 72 7.45 6.10 13.12
C GLN A 72 6.53 5.14 12.35
N GLU A 73 7.01 4.62 11.22
CA GLU A 73 6.31 3.64 10.39
C GLU A 73 5.95 2.38 11.20
N ALA A 74 6.93 1.80 11.89
CA ALA A 74 6.71 0.62 12.73
C ALA A 74 5.73 0.87 13.88
N ARG A 75 5.82 2.03 14.56
CA ARG A 75 4.90 2.39 15.65
C ARG A 75 3.46 2.57 15.16
N CYS A 76 3.27 3.17 13.99
CA CYS A 76 1.96 3.30 13.37
C CYS A 76 1.37 1.91 13.07
N LEU A 77 2.13 1.03 12.40
CA LEU A 77 1.69 -0.32 12.06
C LEU A 77 1.31 -1.13 13.31
N VAL A 78 2.17 -1.17 14.33
CA VAL A 78 1.90 -1.90 15.58
C VAL A 78 0.65 -1.36 16.28
N LYS A 79 0.45 -0.04 16.30
CA LYS A 79 -0.74 0.55 16.90
C LYS A 79 -2.00 0.17 16.12
N LEU A 80 -1.96 0.26 14.80
CA LEU A 80 -3.10 -0.04 13.93
C LEU A 80 -3.49 -1.52 13.99
N ALA A 81 -2.52 -2.42 13.97
CA ALA A 81 -2.76 -3.84 14.15
C ALA A 81 -3.44 -4.17 15.49
N ARG A 82 -3.04 -3.49 16.58
CA ARG A 82 -3.68 -3.65 17.91
C ARG A 82 -5.12 -3.13 17.95
N GLU A 83 -5.47 -2.20 17.08
CA GLU A 83 -6.82 -1.64 16.92
C GLU A 83 -7.62 -2.37 15.82
N GLU A 84 -7.12 -3.54 15.37
CA GLU A 84 -7.74 -4.38 14.33
C GLU A 84 -7.94 -3.66 12.99
N VAL A 85 -7.09 -2.68 12.70
CA VAL A 85 -7.05 -2.04 11.38
C VAL A 85 -6.21 -2.91 10.44
N PRO A 86 -6.70 -3.26 9.23
CA PRO A 86 -5.95 -4.10 8.31
C PRO A 86 -4.68 -3.39 7.81
N VAL A 87 -3.54 -3.81 8.34
CA VAL A 87 -2.18 -3.33 8.00
C VAL A 87 -1.20 -4.51 8.08
N PRO A 88 -0.04 -4.46 7.39
CA PRO A 88 0.99 -5.49 7.53
C PRO A 88 1.49 -5.60 8.97
N GLY A 89 1.63 -6.83 9.49
CA GLY A 89 2.31 -7.09 10.75
C GLY A 89 3.79 -6.71 10.70
N VAL A 90 4.33 -6.12 11.77
CA VAL A 90 5.76 -5.81 11.89
C VAL A 90 6.50 -7.05 12.41
N LEU A 91 7.47 -7.56 11.62
CA LEU A 91 8.22 -8.77 11.93
C LEU A 91 9.62 -8.47 12.51
N GLY A 92 10.20 -7.33 12.15
CA GLY A 92 11.50 -6.89 12.64
C GLY A 92 11.91 -5.55 12.05
N LEU A 93 12.88 -4.88 12.67
CA LEU A 93 13.44 -3.64 12.15
C LEU A 93 14.86 -3.44 12.65
N ASP A 94 15.65 -2.71 11.89
CA ASP A 94 16.95 -2.20 12.28
C ASP A 94 17.05 -0.72 11.91
N VAL A 95 17.31 0.11 12.92
CA VAL A 95 17.42 1.56 12.78
C VAL A 95 18.86 2.03 12.85
N GLU A 96 19.77 1.16 13.29
CA GLU A 96 21.19 1.43 13.49
C GLU A 96 21.94 0.61 12.45
N GLY A 97 21.82 1.04 11.19
CA GLY A 97 22.53 0.42 10.07
C GLY A 97 23.99 0.13 10.43
N GLY A 98 24.29 -1.16 10.65
CA GLY A 98 25.46 -1.73 11.35
C GLY A 98 26.70 -0.86 11.53
N GLY A 99 26.63 0.09 12.46
CA GLY A 99 27.71 1.04 12.67
C GLY A 99 27.50 1.86 13.93
N ASP A 100 27.32 1.19 15.05
CA ASP A 100 27.70 1.65 16.40
C ASP A 100 28.07 0.39 17.21
N GLY A 101 29.35 0.03 17.18
CA GLY A 101 29.92 -0.70 18.29
C GLY A 101 30.00 0.27 19.45
N ASP A 102 29.32 -0.04 20.54
CA ASP A 102 29.42 0.69 21.80
C ASP A 102 30.91 0.66 22.23
N GLY A 103 31.59 1.79 22.03
CA GLY A 103 33.04 1.85 22.13
C GLY A 103 33.52 3.30 22.08
N ASP A 104 33.71 3.87 23.26
CA ASP A 104 34.70 4.90 23.50
C ASP A 104 36.03 4.46 22.84
N GLY A 105 36.34 4.99 21.65
CA GLY A 105 37.34 4.37 20.79
C GLY A 105 37.64 5.15 19.52
N ASP A 106 38.58 6.09 19.65
CA ASP A 106 39.58 6.51 18.67
C ASP A 106 39.15 6.61 17.19
N VAL A 107 39.08 7.87 16.72
CA VAL A 107 38.64 8.29 15.37
C VAL A 107 39.61 7.89 14.24
N ASN A 108 40.65 7.09 14.54
CA ASN A 108 41.78 6.85 13.64
C ASN A 108 41.90 5.42 13.08
N ASN A 109 40.92 4.54 13.31
CA ASN A 109 41.01 3.17 12.81
C ASN A 109 40.11 2.93 11.58
N GLU A 110 40.62 3.24 10.38
CA GLU A 110 40.00 2.94 9.07
C GLU A 110 40.01 1.43 8.70
N SER A 111 40.00 0.53 9.68
CA SER A 111 40.07 -0.92 9.44
C SER A 111 39.00 -1.73 10.19
N GLY A 112 37.83 -1.13 10.42
CA GLY A 112 36.63 -1.84 10.88
C GLY A 112 35.69 -2.15 9.72
N SER A 113 35.58 -3.43 9.35
CA SER A 113 34.53 -3.97 8.47
C SER A 113 33.17 -3.90 9.18
N GLY A 114 32.65 -2.69 9.40
CA GLY A 114 31.27 -2.47 9.80
C GLY A 114 30.40 -2.85 8.61
N SER A 115 29.57 -3.88 8.78
CA SER A 115 28.61 -4.25 7.75
C SER A 115 27.69 -3.05 7.49
N GLY A 116 27.89 -2.36 6.37
CA GLY A 116 27.22 -1.11 5.99
C GLY A 116 25.75 -1.31 5.61
N TRP A 117 24.96 -1.81 6.55
CA TRP A 117 23.54 -2.01 6.39
C TRP A 117 22.85 -0.65 6.34
N ALA A 118 21.94 -0.49 5.38
CA ALA A 118 20.97 0.59 5.41
C ALA A 118 19.87 0.23 6.41
N ALA A 119 19.29 1.23 7.08
CA ALA A 119 18.20 1.00 8.02
C ALA A 119 16.99 0.34 7.30
N TRP A 120 16.33 -0.62 7.95
CA TRP A 120 15.31 -1.46 7.32
C TRP A 120 14.15 -1.79 8.25
N LEU A 121 13.01 -2.13 7.64
CA LEU A 121 11.79 -2.60 8.27
C LEU A 121 11.32 -3.86 7.54
N LEU A 122 11.14 -4.95 8.28
CA LEU A 122 10.59 -6.22 7.79
C LEU A 122 9.15 -6.33 8.27
N MET A 123 8.25 -6.60 7.33
CA MET A 123 6.81 -6.71 7.57
C MET A 123 6.24 -7.95 6.89
N GLU A 124 5.05 -8.34 7.31
CA GLU A 124 4.26 -9.38 6.68
C GLU A 124 4.04 -9.08 5.20
N TRP A 125 4.09 -10.12 4.38
CA TRP A 125 3.71 -10.01 2.98
C TRP A 125 2.19 -9.97 2.86
N VAL A 126 1.65 -8.90 2.29
CA VAL A 126 0.21 -8.77 2.04
C VAL A 126 -0.09 -9.32 0.64
N GLU A 127 -0.75 -10.47 0.59
CA GLU A 127 -1.24 -11.06 -0.67
C GLU A 127 -2.41 -10.24 -1.22
N GLY A 128 -2.27 -9.67 -2.42
CA GLY A 128 -3.35 -8.92 -3.05
C GLY A 128 -2.89 -8.00 -4.18
N VAL A 129 -3.84 -7.25 -4.73
CA VAL A 129 -3.62 -6.31 -5.84
C VAL A 129 -3.77 -4.88 -5.32
N VAL A 130 -2.93 -3.97 -5.80
CA VAL A 130 -3.04 -2.55 -5.44
C VAL A 130 -4.37 -1.99 -5.99
N VAL A 131 -5.11 -1.25 -5.15
CA VAL A 131 -6.45 -0.72 -5.50
C VAL A 131 -6.42 0.11 -6.78
N ARG A 132 -5.35 0.89 -7.01
CA ARG A 132 -5.14 1.62 -8.27
C ARG A 132 -5.32 0.71 -9.49
N GLN A 133 -4.70 -0.46 -9.48
CA GLN A 133 -4.75 -1.40 -10.60
C GLN A 133 -6.15 -2.02 -10.77
N VAL A 134 -6.84 -2.33 -9.66
CA VAL A 134 -8.21 -2.87 -9.69
C VAL A 134 -9.17 -1.87 -10.35
N VAL A 135 -9.09 -0.60 -9.97
CA VAL A 135 -9.91 0.47 -10.56
C VAL A 135 -9.54 0.72 -12.02
N ASP A 136 -8.24 0.73 -12.37
CA ASP A 136 -7.77 0.87 -13.75
C ASP A 136 -8.29 -0.27 -14.66
N GLN A 137 -8.27 -1.51 -14.17
CA GLN A 137 -8.80 -2.67 -14.89
C GLN A 137 -10.30 -2.55 -15.09
N TRP A 138 -11.05 -2.14 -14.06
CA TRP A 138 -12.48 -1.94 -14.18
C TRP A 138 -12.85 -0.82 -15.16
N GLU A 139 -12.14 0.31 -15.16
CA GLU A 139 -12.39 1.38 -16.12
C GLU A 139 -12.17 0.92 -17.57
N LYS A 140 -11.18 0.05 -17.81
CA LYS A 140 -10.93 -0.56 -19.13
C LYS A 140 -12.05 -1.51 -19.50
N TRP A 141 -12.45 -2.41 -18.59
CA TRP A 141 -13.55 -3.34 -18.79
C TRP A 141 -14.87 -2.60 -19.09
N LEU A 142 -15.23 -1.60 -18.28
CA LEU A 142 -16.46 -0.81 -18.44
C LEU A 142 -16.51 -0.09 -19.80
N LYS A 143 -15.38 0.45 -20.25
CA LYS A 143 -15.28 1.08 -21.58
C LYS A 143 -15.51 0.06 -22.70
N ALA A 144 -14.93 -1.14 -22.60
CA ALA A 144 -15.13 -2.19 -23.58
C ALA A 144 -16.61 -2.62 -23.66
N GLN A 145 -17.28 -2.79 -22.51
CA GLN A 145 -18.70 -3.16 -22.45
C GLN A 145 -19.60 -2.10 -23.09
N ARG A 146 -19.39 -0.82 -22.76
CA ARG A 146 -20.17 0.29 -23.35
C ARG A 146 -19.95 0.45 -24.85
N GLN A 147 -18.74 0.16 -25.35
CA GLN A 147 -18.45 0.16 -26.79
C GLN A 147 -19.15 -0.98 -27.54
N GLN A 148 -19.22 -2.17 -26.93
CA GLN A 148 -19.94 -3.32 -27.51
C GLN A 148 -21.44 -3.04 -27.61
N GLN A 149 -22.05 -2.42 -26.60
CA GLN A 149 -23.46 -2.00 -26.65
C GLN A 149 -23.74 -0.99 -27.78
N GLN A 150 -22.88 0.01 -27.99
CA GLN A 150 -23.07 1.01 -29.05
C GLN A 150 -22.97 0.41 -30.46
N GLN A 151 -22.17 -0.63 -30.66
CA GLN A 151 -22.07 -1.33 -31.96
C GLN A 151 -23.30 -2.21 -32.24
N GLN A 152 -23.99 -2.71 -31.21
CA GLN A 152 -25.19 -3.54 -31.35
C GLN A 152 -26.48 -2.73 -31.54
N GLN A 153 -26.53 -1.47 -31.07
CA GLN A 153 -27.70 -0.58 -31.22
C GLN A 153 -27.99 -0.12 -32.68
N GLY A 154 -27.17 -0.53 -33.66
CA GLY A 154 -27.39 -0.23 -35.08
C GLY A 154 -28.42 -1.11 -35.80
N GLY A 155 -29.02 -2.11 -35.14
CA GLY A 155 -30.03 -2.98 -35.74
C GLY A 155 -31.04 -3.51 -34.72
N ASP A 156 -32.31 -3.15 -34.93
CA ASP A 156 -33.56 -3.60 -34.28
C ASP A 156 -33.63 -3.61 -32.73
N TYR A 157 -34.79 -3.21 -32.19
CA TYR A 157 -35.02 -2.94 -30.78
C TYR A 157 -35.05 -4.22 -29.93
N SER A 158 -33.90 -4.63 -29.42
CA SER A 158 -33.82 -5.35 -28.15
C SER A 158 -32.62 -4.86 -27.36
N ILE A 159 -32.87 -4.12 -26.28
CA ILE A 159 -31.86 -3.85 -25.26
C ILE A 159 -31.45 -5.22 -24.71
N ASP A 160 -30.17 -5.57 -24.82
CA ASP A 160 -29.63 -6.77 -24.17
C ASP A 160 -29.63 -6.55 -22.65
N SER A 161 -30.77 -6.87 -22.03
CA SER A 161 -31.04 -6.71 -20.60
C SER A 161 -29.96 -7.33 -19.71
N ASN A 162 -29.28 -8.37 -20.20
CA ASN A 162 -28.21 -9.05 -19.48
C ASN A 162 -26.93 -8.18 -19.41
N ALA A 163 -26.59 -7.47 -20.49
CA ALA A 163 -25.40 -6.61 -20.51
C ALA A 163 -25.56 -5.38 -19.59
N GLU A 164 -26.74 -4.75 -19.59
CA GLU A 164 -27.04 -3.64 -18.65
C GLU A 164 -27.03 -4.10 -17.20
N GLU A 165 -27.58 -5.28 -16.91
CA GLU A 165 -27.56 -5.86 -15.57
C GLU A 165 -26.13 -6.16 -15.09
N GLN A 166 -25.26 -6.67 -15.97
CA GLN A 166 -23.85 -6.91 -15.65
C GLN A 166 -23.08 -5.63 -15.34
N ILE A 167 -23.30 -4.56 -16.12
CA ILE A 167 -22.68 -3.25 -15.88
C ILE A 167 -23.14 -2.72 -14.53
N LYS A 168 -24.44 -2.72 -14.27
CA LYS A 168 -25.01 -2.24 -12.99
C LYS A 168 -24.43 -3.01 -11.80
N LYS A 169 -24.36 -4.34 -11.89
CA LYS A 169 -23.77 -5.17 -10.84
C LYS A 169 -22.28 -4.81 -10.61
N SER A 170 -21.53 -4.52 -11.66
CA SER A 170 -20.12 -4.12 -11.53
C SER A 170 -19.95 -2.73 -10.89
N GLU A 171 -20.86 -1.79 -11.18
CA GLU A 171 -20.88 -0.48 -10.54
C GLU A 171 -21.20 -0.60 -9.05
N GLU A 172 -22.11 -1.49 -8.67
CA GLU A 172 -22.41 -1.81 -7.27
C GLU A 172 -21.20 -2.41 -6.53
N GLU A 173 -20.42 -3.27 -7.18
CA GLU A 173 -19.19 -3.84 -6.63
C GLU A 173 -18.09 -2.78 -6.42
N VAL A 174 -17.87 -1.87 -7.38
CA VAL A 174 -16.96 -0.74 -7.19
C VAL A 174 -17.42 0.14 -6.04
N CYS A 175 -18.72 0.44 -5.96
CA CYS A 175 -19.27 1.21 -4.84
C CYS A 175 -18.98 0.53 -3.49
N ALA A 176 -19.11 -0.80 -3.43
CA ALA A 176 -18.78 -1.56 -2.23
C ALA A 176 -17.29 -1.49 -1.87
N LEU A 177 -16.40 -1.64 -2.86
CA LEU A 177 -14.95 -1.46 -2.68
C LEU A 177 -14.62 -0.06 -2.14
N LEU A 178 -15.17 0.99 -2.75
CA LEU A 178 -14.94 2.37 -2.32
C LEU A 178 -15.47 2.63 -0.91
N ARG A 179 -16.63 2.08 -0.53
CA ARG A 179 -17.10 2.11 0.87
C ARG A 179 -16.13 1.42 1.82
N ASN A 180 -15.57 0.27 1.43
CA ASN A 180 -14.61 -0.47 2.24
C ASN A 180 -13.31 0.33 2.43
N ILE A 181 -12.82 1.02 1.39
CA ILE A 181 -11.71 1.98 1.51
C ILE A 181 -12.05 3.06 2.54
N GLY A 182 -13.24 3.67 2.44
CA GLY A 182 -13.70 4.68 3.39
C GLY A 182 -13.72 4.18 4.84
N ARG A 183 -14.17 2.94 5.05
CA ARG A 183 -14.19 2.29 6.38
C ARG A 183 -12.79 2.02 6.91
N ALA A 184 -11.87 1.52 6.08
CA ALA A 184 -10.48 1.25 6.44
C ALA A 184 -9.74 2.53 6.86
N VAL A 185 -9.89 3.61 6.09
CA VAL A 185 -9.35 4.95 6.41
C VAL A 185 -9.99 5.50 7.70
N GLY A 186 -11.29 5.29 7.85
CA GLY A 186 -12.04 5.63 9.06
C GLY A 186 -11.51 4.95 10.31
N ALA A 187 -11.20 3.65 10.22
CA ALA A 187 -10.62 2.87 11.31
C ALA A 187 -9.22 3.38 11.68
N MET A 188 -8.38 3.70 10.69
CA MET A 188 -7.08 4.34 10.90
C MET A 188 -7.20 5.69 11.65
N HIS A 189 -8.10 6.56 11.21
CA HIS A 189 -8.33 7.87 11.86
C HIS A 189 -8.93 7.73 13.27
N LYS A 190 -9.80 6.74 13.48
CA LYS A 190 -10.36 6.38 14.80
C LYS A 190 -9.24 5.95 15.76
N ALA A 191 -8.25 5.20 15.28
CA ALA A 191 -7.05 4.83 16.03
C ALA A 191 -6.09 6.01 16.28
N GLY A 192 -6.41 7.21 15.79
CA GLY A 192 -5.61 8.43 15.98
C GLY A 192 -4.32 8.45 15.16
N ILE A 193 -4.28 7.71 14.04
CA ILE A 193 -3.21 7.77 13.05
C ILE A 193 -3.71 8.54 11.83
N VAL A 194 -2.85 9.39 11.29
CA VAL A 194 -2.96 9.99 9.96
C VAL A 194 -1.83 9.43 9.11
N HIS A 195 -2.11 9.10 7.86
CA HIS A 195 -1.19 8.46 6.92
C HIS A 195 -0.19 9.45 6.33
N GLY A 196 -0.62 10.67 6.00
CA GLY A 196 0.23 11.72 5.43
C GLY A 196 0.59 11.55 3.94
N ASP A 197 0.22 10.43 3.32
CA ASP A 197 0.42 10.14 1.88
C ASP A 197 -0.63 9.14 1.36
N LEU A 198 -1.90 9.38 1.69
CA LEU A 198 -2.96 8.42 1.41
C LEU A 198 -3.36 8.46 -0.08
N THR A 199 -2.97 7.43 -0.84
CA THR A 199 -3.27 7.30 -2.28
C THR A 199 -3.79 5.90 -2.61
N THR A 200 -4.40 5.70 -3.80
CA THR A 200 -4.85 4.37 -4.25
C THR A 200 -3.71 3.37 -4.47
N SER A 201 -2.46 3.84 -4.56
CA SER A 201 -1.26 2.99 -4.63
C SER A 201 -0.83 2.46 -3.26
N ASN A 202 -1.25 3.12 -2.17
CA ASN A 202 -0.94 2.75 -0.80
C ASN A 202 -2.06 1.90 -0.15
N LEU A 203 -2.91 1.30 -0.98
CA LEU A 203 -4.01 0.43 -0.59
C LEU A 203 -3.90 -0.88 -1.37
N ILE A 204 -3.94 -2.01 -0.67
CA ILE A 204 -3.98 -3.35 -1.28
C ILE A 204 -5.36 -3.95 -1.03
N LEU A 205 -5.98 -4.49 -2.08
CA LEU A 205 -7.16 -5.34 -1.99
C LEU A 205 -6.72 -6.79 -1.85
N ARG A 206 -6.99 -7.39 -0.68
CA ARG A 206 -6.83 -8.82 -0.43
C ARG A 206 -8.12 -9.53 -0.82
N PRO A 207 -8.10 -10.48 -1.77
CA PRO A 207 -9.31 -11.18 -2.19
C PRO A 207 -9.96 -11.95 -1.04
N ALA A 208 -11.29 -11.94 -0.98
CA ALA A 208 -12.04 -12.61 0.10
C ALA A 208 -11.72 -14.11 0.22
N HIS A 209 -11.48 -14.78 -0.91
CA HIS A 209 -11.14 -16.20 -0.94
C HIS A 209 -9.78 -16.50 -0.28
N ALA A 210 -8.79 -15.61 -0.42
CA ALA A 210 -7.48 -15.78 0.20
C ALA A 210 -7.58 -15.70 1.73
N ILE A 211 -8.41 -14.78 2.24
CA ILE A 211 -8.67 -14.61 3.67
C ILE A 211 -9.38 -15.83 4.25
N ALA A 212 -10.34 -16.41 3.52
CA ALA A 212 -11.05 -17.61 3.96
C ALA A 212 -10.10 -18.80 4.12
N ILE A 213 -9.17 -19.00 3.18
CA ILE A 213 -8.17 -20.06 3.21
C ILE A 213 -7.24 -19.90 4.43
N GLU A 214 -6.81 -18.68 4.74
CA GLU A 214 -5.95 -18.41 5.91
C GLU A 214 -6.68 -18.71 7.23
N LYS A 215 -7.93 -18.24 7.37
CA LYS A 215 -8.75 -18.50 8.56
C LYS A 215 -9.02 -19.99 8.78
N GLU A 216 -9.24 -20.74 7.70
CA GLU A 216 -9.42 -22.19 7.78
C GLU A 216 -8.13 -22.92 8.18
N LYS A 217 -6.96 -22.42 7.75
CA LYS A 217 -5.65 -22.95 8.16
C LYS A 217 -5.33 -22.66 9.63
N GLU A 218 -5.61 -21.46 10.11
CA GLU A 218 -5.44 -21.08 11.53
C GLU A 218 -6.35 -21.90 12.44
N ALA A 219 -7.61 -22.10 12.05
CA ALA A 219 -8.57 -22.89 12.82
C ALA A 219 -8.17 -24.36 12.94
N ASN A 220 -7.48 -24.91 11.94
CA ASN A 220 -7.09 -26.32 11.89
C ASN A 220 -5.69 -26.63 12.49
N GLN A 221 -4.96 -25.64 13.03
CA GLN A 221 -3.60 -25.81 13.61
C GLN A 221 -2.64 -26.66 12.74
N LEU A 222 -2.79 -26.62 11.41
CA LEU A 222 -1.86 -27.32 10.52
C LEU A 222 -0.49 -26.63 10.58
N PRO A 223 0.63 -27.38 10.64
CA PRO A 223 1.96 -26.78 10.64
C PRO A 223 2.16 -25.95 9.38
N ALA A 224 2.86 -24.81 9.51
CA ALA A 224 3.22 -23.93 8.40
C ALA A 224 3.80 -24.73 7.22
N PRO A 225 3.48 -24.39 5.97
CA PRO A 225 3.56 -25.35 4.88
C PRO A 225 5.00 -25.79 4.57
N VAL A 226 5.15 -27.09 4.32
CA VAL A 226 6.18 -27.61 3.41
C VAL A 226 5.53 -27.60 2.03
N SER A 227 5.61 -26.49 1.31
CA SER A 227 5.05 -26.38 -0.03
C SER A 227 6.12 -26.69 -1.07
N GLU A 228 6.13 -27.92 -1.57
CA GLU A 228 6.61 -28.19 -2.93
C GLU A 228 5.57 -27.59 -3.90
N ASP A 229 6.05 -26.73 -4.81
CA ASP A 229 5.38 -26.22 -6.01
C ASP A 229 3.99 -25.56 -5.86
N LEU A 230 3.95 -24.39 -5.20
CA LEU A 230 2.95 -23.36 -5.52
C LEU A 230 3.56 -22.41 -6.57
N PRO A 231 2.87 -22.13 -7.69
CA PRO A 231 3.42 -21.27 -8.73
C PRO A 231 3.69 -19.88 -8.17
N ALA A 232 4.86 -19.33 -8.50
CA ALA A 232 5.38 -18.02 -8.09
C ALA A 232 4.54 -16.80 -8.56
N SER A 233 3.26 -16.99 -8.89
CA SER A 233 2.51 -16.14 -9.81
C SER A 233 1.33 -15.34 -9.23
N THR A 234 1.11 -15.30 -7.92
CA THR A 234 -0.04 -14.56 -7.37
C THR A 234 0.27 -13.17 -6.82
N SER A 235 1.53 -12.72 -6.80
CA SER A 235 1.84 -11.50 -6.03
C SER A 235 2.97 -10.59 -6.55
N ILE A 236 3.41 -10.72 -7.80
CA ILE A 236 4.30 -9.71 -8.42
C ILE A 236 3.96 -9.53 -9.90
N LEU A 237 2.69 -9.24 -10.19
CA LEU A 237 2.32 -8.51 -11.39
C LEU A 237 2.17 -7.02 -11.05
N GLN A 238 3.15 -6.49 -10.32
CA GLN A 238 3.34 -5.05 -10.23
C GLN A 238 3.87 -4.60 -11.60
N ASP A 239 2.93 -4.08 -12.38
CA ASP A 239 3.04 -3.38 -13.66
C ASP A 239 3.17 -4.18 -14.96
N ALA A 240 3.69 -5.42 -15.02
CA ALA A 240 3.95 -6.06 -16.32
C ALA A 240 2.84 -7.01 -16.84
N GLU A 241 2.42 -8.05 -16.10
CA GLU A 241 1.59 -9.12 -16.72
C GLU A 241 0.08 -9.01 -16.45
N MET A 242 -0.38 -8.16 -15.51
CA MET A 242 -1.83 -7.93 -15.28
C MET A 242 -2.46 -6.95 -16.27
N ILE A 243 -1.67 -6.38 -17.20
CA ILE A 243 -2.13 -5.35 -18.15
C ILE A 243 -2.90 -5.95 -19.35
N THR A 244 -2.92 -7.27 -19.53
CA THR A 244 -3.43 -7.88 -20.77
C THR A 244 -4.84 -8.47 -20.71
N SER A 245 -5.43 -8.71 -19.53
CA SER A 245 -6.79 -9.26 -19.45
C SER A 245 -7.84 -8.15 -19.54
N THR A 246 -8.78 -8.29 -20.47
CA THR A 246 -10.00 -7.45 -20.53
C THR A 246 -11.11 -7.96 -19.63
N ASP A 247 -10.81 -8.89 -18.73
CA ASP A 247 -11.77 -9.52 -17.86
C ASP A 247 -12.20 -8.60 -16.71
N ARG A 248 -13.36 -8.88 -16.15
CA ARG A 248 -13.89 -8.15 -14.99
C ARG A 248 -13.01 -8.45 -13.78
N PRO A 249 -12.49 -7.43 -13.06
CA PRO A 249 -11.67 -7.67 -11.88
C PRO A 249 -12.52 -8.13 -10.68
N GLU A 250 -11.93 -8.95 -9.81
CA GLU A 250 -12.48 -9.27 -8.50
C GLU A 250 -12.32 -8.06 -7.57
N MET A 251 -13.41 -7.63 -6.94
CA MET A 251 -13.44 -6.43 -6.08
C MET A 251 -13.88 -6.72 -4.65
N ASP A 252 -14.27 -7.96 -4.38
CA ASP A 252 -14.67 -8.39 -3.05
C ASP A 252 -13.45 -8.79 -2.23
N GLY A 253 -13.34 -8.26 -1.01
CA GLY A 253 -12.15 -8.43 -0.21
C GLY A 253 -11.94 -7.37 0.86
N GLU A 254 -10.79 -7.49 1.52
CA GLU A 254 -10.34 -6.59 2.57
C GLU A 254 -9.36 -5.56 2.02
N VAL A 255 -9.54 -4.30 2.41
CA VAL A 255 -8.62 -3.22 2.05
C VAL A 255 -7.57 -3.07 3.14
N VAL A 256 -6.32 -3.33 2.79
CA VAL A 256 -5.15 -3.19 3.66
C VAL A 256 -4.39 -1.91 3.35
N LEU A 257 -4.12 -1.10 4.37
CA LEU A 257 -3.31 0.11 4.23
C LEU A 257 -1.82 -0.22 4.34
N ILE A 258 -1.01 0.37 3.47
CA ILE A 258 0.44 0.17 3.43
C ILE A 258 1.19 1.51 3.36
N ASP A 259 2.51 1.48 3.55
CA ASP A 259 3.41 2.64 3.46
C ASP A 259 3.12 3.79 4.45
N PHE A 260 3.37 3.54 5.73
CA PHE A 260 3.24 4.54 6.80
C PHE A 260 4.49 5.44 6.95
N GLY A 261 5.26 5.65 5.88
CA GLY A 261 6.55 6.35 5.91
C GLY A 261 6.49 7.83 6.30
N LEU A 262 5.33 8.47 6.12
CA LEU A 262 5.02 9.85 6.52
C LEU A 262 3.92 9.93 7.59
N ALA A 263 3.47 8.77 8.09
CA ALA A 263 2.36 8.71 9.01
C ALA A 263 2.71 9.29 10.38
N GLY A 264 1.70 9.81 11.06
CA GLY A 264 1.85 10.45 12.36
C GLY A 264 0.68 10.14 13.28
N GLN A 265 0.89 10.31 14.59
CA GLN A 265 -0.22 10.38 15.52
C GLN A 265 -0.82 11.79 15.47
N SER A 266 -2.12 11.89 15.25
CA SER A 266 -2.83 13.17 15.34
C SER A 266 -4.23 12.99 15.90
N VAL A 267 -4.60 13.95 16.76
CA VAL A 267 -5.96 14.12 17.29
C VAL A 267 -6.72 15.21 16.56
N GLN A 268 -6.05 15.96 15.67
CA GLN A 268 -6.64 17.09 14.97
C GLN A 268 -7.51 16.59 13.81
N ASP A 269 -8.76 17.03 13.78
CA ASP A 269 -9.69 16.70 12.68
C ASP A 269 -9.25 17.35 11.35
N GLU A 270 -8.41 18.39 11.40
CA GLU A 270 -7.84 19.01 10.21
C GLU A 270 -6.84 18.09 9.49
N ASP A 271 -5.97 17.40 10.22
CA ASP A 271 -5.00 16.47 9.61
C ASP A 271 -5.73 15.28 8.95
N ARG A 272 -6.75 14.75 9.62
CA ARG A 272 -7.62 13.70 9.06
C ARG A 272 -8.37 14.16 7.81
N ALA A 273 -8.80 15.41 7.79
CA ALA A 273 -9.46 16.00 6.62
C ALA A 273 -8.47 16.23 5.46
N VAL A 274 -7.22 16.59 5.76
CA VAL A 274 -6.16 16.70 4.75
C VAL A 274 -5.86 15.33 4.15
N ASP A 275 -5.77 14.26 4.94
CA ASP A 275 -5.59 12.89 4.43
C ASP A 275 -6.71 12.47 3.46
N LEU A 276 -7.98 12.70 3.83
CA LEU A 276 -9.12 12.43 2.94
C LEU A 276 -9.07 13.27 1.66
N TYR A 277 -8.62 14.51 1.77
CA TYR A 277 -8.46 15.40 0.62
C TYR A 277 -7.33 14.93 -0.31
N VAL A 278 -6.21 14.45 0.23
CA VAL A 278 -5.12 13.86 -0.57
C VAL A 278 -5.63 12.63 -1.31
N LEU A 279 -6.37 11.75 -0.65
CA LEU A 279 -6.98 10.58 -1.29
C LEU A 279 -7.97 10.98 -2.39
N GLU A 280 -8.83 11.97 -2.15
CA GLU A 280 -9.76 12.52 -3.15
C GLU A 280 -9.03 13.03 -4.40
N ARG A 281 -7.96 13.81 -4.20
CA ARG A 281 -7.17 14.38 -5.30
C ARG A 281 -6.39 13.31 -6.06
N ALA A 282 -5.78 12.35 -5.35
CA ALA A 282 -5.08 11.23 -5.97
C ALA A 282 -6.05 10.38 -6.80
N PHE A 283 -7.23 10.09 -6.24
CA PHE A 283 -8.27 9.31 -6.92
C PHE A 283 -8.78 10.00 -8.18
N GLY A 284 -9.17 11.27 -8.11
CA GLY A 284 -9.62 12.02 -9.30
C GLY A 284 -8.54 12.20 -10.36
N SER A 285 -7.26 12.24 -9.96
CA SER A 285 -6.13 12.32 -10.90
C SER A 285 -5.85 10.99 -11.60
N SER A 286 -5.94 9.86 -10.89
CA SER A 286 -5.61 8.54 -11.44
C SER A 286 -6.80 7.88 -12.13
N HIS A 287 -8.03 8.15 -11.69
CA HIS A 287 -9.25 7.47 -12.15
C HIS A 287 -10.36 8.48 -12.50
N PRO A 288 -10.22 9.27 -13.59
CA PRO A 288 -11.17 10.35 -13.90
C PRO A 288 -12.59 9.87 -14.20
N ARG A 289 -12.78 8.63 -14.68
CA ARG A 289 -14.13 8.10 -14.96
C ARG A 289 -14.81 7.60 -13.70
N THR A 290 -14.02 7.14 -12.73
CA THR A 290 -14.51 6.66 -11.45
C THR A 290 -14.65 7.77 -10.42
N GLU A 291 -14.07 8.97 -10.64
CA GLU A 291 -14.16 10.14 -9.75
C GLU A 291 -15.58 10.41 -9.18
N PRO A 292 -16.68 10.31 -9.97
CA PRO A 292 -18.04 10.51 -9.44
C PRO A 292 -18.43 9.52 -8.34
N PHE A 293 -17.84 8.34 -8.31
CA PHE A 293 -18.09 7.31 -7.29
C PHE A 293 -17.33 7.58 -5.98
N PHE A 294 -16.45 8.58 -5.92
CA PHE A 294 -15.68 8.89 -4.71
C PHE A 294 -16.56 9.24 -3.50
N GLU A 295 -17.80 9.69 -3.72
CA GLU A 295 -18.78 9.88 -2.65
C GLU A 295 -19.03 8.61 -1.82
N GLU A 296 -18.81 7.43 -2.39
CA GLU A 296 -18.93 6.15 -1.68
C GLU A 296 -17.80 5.95 -0.66
N VAL A 297 -16.59 6.45 -0.93
CA VAL A 297 -15.51 6.52 0.06
C VAL A 297 -15.93 7.41 1.23
N ILE A 298 -16.52 8.57 0.93
CA ILE A 298 -17.01 9.50 1.94
C ILE A 298 -18.14 8.88 2.76
N ARG A 299 -19.05 8.13 2.14
CA ARG A 299 -20.13 7.41 2.82
C ARG A 299 -19.58 6.34 3.75
N GLY A 300 -18.68 5.48 3.26
CA GLY A 300 -18.02 4.47 4.08
C GLY A 300 -17.25 5.07 5.26
N TYR A 301 -16.57 6.20 5.04
CA TYR A 301 -15.89 6.94 6.10
C TYR A 301 -16.88 7.53 7.11
N ALA A 302 -18.00 8.11 6.67
CA ALA A 302 -19.02 8.69 7.56
C ALA A 302 -19.61 7.67 8.55
N GLU A 303 -19.71 6.41 8.14
CA GLU A 303 -20.24 5.29 8.92
C GLU A 303 -19.21 4.68 9.88
N SER A 304 -17.92 4.96 9.69
CA SER A 304 -16.82 4.24 10.36
C SER A 304 -16.68 4.52 11.86
N TYR A 305 -16.87 5.78 12.31
CA TYR A 305 -16.81 6.14 13.72
C TYR A 305 -17.55 7.44 14.04
N ARG A 306 -17.89 7.66 15.32
CA ARG A 306 -18.72 8.80 15.77
C ARG A 306 -18.18 10.17 15.36
N GLY A 307 -16.85 10.35 15.36
CA GLY A 307 -16.18 11.60 15.00
C GLY A 307 -16.10 11.88 13.50
N ALA A 308 -16.42 10.90 12.65
CA ALA A 308 -16.24 11.03 11.19
C ALA A 308 -17.00 12.23 10.61
N LYS A 309 -18.21 12.51 11.09
CA LYS A 309 -19.02 13.66 10.62
C LYS A 309 -18.35 15.02 10.88
N VAL A 310 -17.56 15.15 11.95
CA VAL A 310 -16.83 16.39 12.25
C VAL A 310 -15.67 16.55 11.26
N VAL A 311 -14.93 15.46 11.00
CA VAL A 311 -13.87 15.45 9.99
C VAL A 311 -14.43 15.76 8.59
N LEU A 312 -15.59 15.23 8.21
CA LEU A 312 -16.20 15.53 6.91
C LEU A 312 -16.62 16.99 6.78
N LYS A 313 -17.12 17.62 7.85
CA LYS A 313 -17.35 19.08 7.84
C LYS A 313 -16.05 19.86 7.68
N LYS A 314 -14.95 19.38 8.28
CA LYS A 314 -13.62 19.97 8.13
C LYS A 314 -13.06 19.77 6.72
N LEU A 315 -13.31 18.61 6.10
CA LEU A 315 -12.95 18.31 4.71
C LEU A 315 -13.54 19.35 3.76
N GLU A 316 -14.78 19.80 3.95
CA GLU A 316 -15.34 20.88 3.13
C GLU A 316 -14.58 22.20 3.27
N GLN A 317 -14.11 22.53 4.47
CA GLN A 317 -13.26 23.70 4.69
C GLN A 317 -11.91 23.55 3.97
N VAL A 318 -11.32 22.35 4.02
CA VAL A 318 -10.07 22.02 3.32
C VAL A 318 -10.26 22.12 1.80
N ARG A 319 -11.34 21.55 1.24
CA ARG A 319 -11.72 21.65 -0.18
C ARG A 319 -11.79 23.10 -0.65
N MET A 320 -12.46 23.96 0.12
CA MET A 320 -12.59 25.38 -0.21
C MET A 320 -11.25 26.13 -0.21
N ARG A 321 -10.33 25.76 0.69
CA ARG A 321 -8.97 26.34 0.73
C ARG A 321 -8.09 25.79 -0.38
N GLY A 322 -8.20 24.50 -0.69
CA GLY A 322 -7.48 23.83 -1.78
C GLY A 322 -7.84 24.41 -3.15
N ARG A 323 -9.13 24.71 -3.39
CA ARG A 323 -9.62 25.35 -4.63
C ARG A 323 -9.12 26.79 -4.78
N LYS A 324 -8.93 27.53 -3.69
CA LYS A 324 -8.44 28.93 -3.73
C LYS A 324 -6.96 29.08 -4.12
N ARG A 325 -6.18 27.99 -4.14
CA ARG A 325 -4.82 28.00 -4.70
C ARG A 325 -4.76 27.72 -6.20
N SER A 326 -5.91 27.50 -6.85
CA SER A 326 -6.05 27.54 -8.31
C SER A 326 -6.47 28.94 -8.79
N MET A 327 -5.87 29.99 -8.21
CA MET A 327 -5.90 31.34 -8.74
C MET A 327 -4.45 31.86 -8.74
N ILE A 328 -3.95 32.24 -9.92
CA ILE A 328 -2.61 32.79 -10.26
C ILE A 328 -1.54 31.70 -10.42
N GLY A 329 -1.02 31.39 -11.62
CA GLY A 329 -1.09 32.06 -12.92
C GLY A 329 -0.66 31.14 -14.05
#